data_AF-A0AAE0TZ50-F1
#
_entry.id   AF-A0AAE0TZ50-F1
#
_cell.length_a   1.000
_cell.length_b   1.000
_cell.length_c   1.000
_cell.angle_alpha   90.00
_cell.angle_beta   90.00
_cell.angle_gamma   90.00
#
_symmetry.space_group_name_H-M   'P 1'
#
loop_
_entity.id
_entity.type
_entity.pdbx_description
1 polymer ?
#
loop_
_entity_poly.entity_id
_entity_poly.type
_entity_poly.pdbx_seq_one_letter_code
_entity_poly.pdbx_strand_id
1 'polypeptide(L)'
;MAESQPNDAEKEAPKPSHSQTAPVKELKGKLANKKQHLTDKKKPPGGFDPTPFPDAPPGYTVKFTFHRASNLPVADLRSNASDPFIRATLTTSVPKRHKEDPPLTRRTRTLRRTTEAAWEEDWTVANVPASGFTLKCRLYDEDWPDHDDRLGNVTITAPYVNEEWEGQDHQVYEVKKRSGSKRAYLLSAAAAALCQNTSMTPRLHISIKVLGKSDPPHAQTYTVGPTTWVKHFSPMIGRLMGIKVNKDEQADANSSPQGEDDNKTKKYDFQANEIQLSGPVPPKLYHRYVEFRPVIGKMFSSHGIRGRILNKALHKQHARVYNYDSSTEYGSFPPCSEEASLQFLKMAHFDEGGRIFTYVITLDGMMRFTETGKEFGIDLLSKHTMHSDVATYIACSGEFLIRRLAHPDASEDPDPDEPTHPDRELPDGPPNDSPPLDPRRYQLIIDNDSGTYRPDKSVLPDLKSFLERNFPGLGIVTMHCEDDELSEIKKAQRDVKKREGGPQIRMVLNRSPSASSFSSDDESRLGDLEQSPDDDAPVMSKKERVFDVIQDPKRVKEYIGNTLHHGGGEGSKPAGGS
;
A
#
# COMPACT_ATOMS: atom_id res chain seq x y z
N MET A 1 39.96 -88.43 -22.42
CA MET A 1 39.72 -89.47 -21.39
C MET A 1 38.65 -88.90 -20.47
N ALA A 2 37.40 -89.21 -20.79
CA ALA A 2 36.56 -90.16 -20.03
C ALA A 2 36.00 -89.46 -18.79
N GLU A 3 34.75 -88.97 -18.86
CA GLU A 3 33.55 -89.64 -18.28
C GLU A 3 33.59 -89.53 -16.74
N SER A 4 32.64 -88.93 -16.03
CA SER A 4 31.25 -89.41 -15.93
C SER A 4 30.51 -88.59 -14.86
N GLN A 5 29.28 -88.18 -15.15
CA GLN A 5 28.18 -88.02 -14.19
C GLN A 5 27.64 -89.44 -13.83
N PRO A 6 26.79 -89.72 -12.80
CA PRO A 6 25.51 -89.02 -12.57
C PRO A 6 24.82 -89.17 -11.17
N ASN A 7 23.52 -88.79 -11.14
CA ASN A 7 22.41 -89.19 -10.26
C ASN A 7 22.23 -88.49 -8.89
N ASP A 8 21.02 -88.22 -8.37
CA ASP A 8 19.63 -88.09 -8.87
C ASP A 8 18.73 -87.67 -7.67
N ALA A 9 17.55 -87.10 -7.99
CA ALA A 9 16.31 -86.99 -7.17
C ALA A 9 16.28 -86.07 -5.90
N GLU A 10 15.22 -85.32 -5.54
CA GLU A 10 13.80 -85.27 -5.92
C GLU A 10 13.10 -83.94 -5.47
N LYS A 11 12.14 -83.47 -6.29
CA LYS A 11 10.90 -82.64 -6.09
C LYS A 11 10.70 -81.68 -4.88
N GLU A 12 10.35 -80.41 -5.15
CA GLU A 12 8.99 -79.79 -4.96
C GLU A 12 8.94 -78.30 -5.39
N ALA A 13 7.76 -77.80 -5.81
CA ALA A 13 7.51 -76.47 -6.40
C ALA A 13 6.81 -75.47 -5.41
N PRO A 14 6.31 -74.27 -5.80
CA PRO A 14 7.00 -72.97 -5.94
C PRO A 14 6.43 -71.80 -5.07
N LYS A 15 7.12 -70.62 -5.10
CA LYS A 15 6.72 -69.19 -4.80
C LYS A 15 7.21 -68.55 -3.47
N PRO A 16 7.25 -67.20 -3.30
CA PRO A 16 7.50 -66.09 -4.25
C PRO A 16 8.41 -64.91 -3.74
N SER A 17 8.72 -64.00 -4.67
CA SER A 17 8.86 -62.53 -4.52
C SER A 17 10.18 -61.87 -4.06
N HIS A 18 10.77 -61.14 -5.01
CA HIS A 18 11.66 -59.98 -4.82
C HIS A 18 10.97 -58.85 -4.06
N SER A 19 11.71 -58.16 -3.18
CA SER A 19 11.43 -56.76 -2.83
C SER A 19 12.65 -55.87 -3.07
N GLN A 20 12.54 -54.98 -4.05
CA GLN A 20 13.46 -53.88 -4.32
C GLN A 20 12.93 -52.63 -3.60
N THR A 21 13.56 -52.21 -2.50
CA THR A 21 13.28 -50.92 -1.84
C THR A 21 14.58 -50.25 -1.37
N ALA A 22 15.56 -50.08 -2.27
CA ALA A 22 16.82 -49.39 -1.95
C ALA A 22 17.07 -48.01 -2.60
N PRO A 23 16.35 -47.48 -3.62
CA PRO A 23 16.78 -46.22 -4.24
C PRO A 23 16.18 -44.95 -3.60
N VAL A 24 15.14 -45.05 -2.78
CA VAL A 24 14.36 -43.86 -2.32
C VAL A 24 15.00 -43.14 -1.12
N LYS A 25 15.69 -43.87 -0.22
CA LYS A 25 16.33 -43.27 0.96
C LYS A 25 17.60 -42.47 0.60
N GLU A 26 18.41 -42.95 -0.34
CA GLU A 26 19.58 -42.20 -0.83
C GLU A 26 19.19 -40.93 -1.60
N LEU A 27 18.10 -40.98 -2.39
CA LEU A 27 17.57 -39.82 -3.09
C LEU A 27 17.03 -38.76 -2.12
N LYS A 28 16.36 -39.18 -1.03
CA LYS A 28 15.91 -38.26 0.04
C LYS A 28 17.09 -37.65 0.81
N GLY A 29 18.13 -38.42 1.11
CA GLY A 29 19.35 -37.90 1.75
C GLY A 29 20.11 -36.91 0.85
N LYS A 30 20.21 -37.19 -0.45
CA LYS A 30 20.80 -36.27 -1.43
C LYS A 30 19.96 -35.01 -1.65
N LEU A 31 18.63 -35.09 -1.61
CA LEU A 31 17.75 -33.91 -1.66
C LEU A 31 17.78 -33.08 -0.37
N ALA A 32 17.90 -33.73 0.80
CA ALA A 32 18.03 -33.05 2.09
C ALA A 32 19.39 -32.34 2.19
N ASN A 33 20.49 -32.99 1.82
CA ASN A 33 21.81 -32.38 1.75
C ASN A 33 21.88 -31.30 0.67
N LYS A 34 21.18 -31.42 -0.46
CA LYS A 34 21.11 -30.36 -1.47
C LYS A 34 20.22 -29.18 -1.03
N LYS A 35 19.20 -29.41 -0.20
CA LYS A 35 18.43 -28.36 0.50
C LYS A 35 19.28 -27.65 1.55
N GLN A 36 20.04 -28.39 2.36
CA GLN A 36 20.97 -27.81 3.35
C GLN A 36 22.13 -27.05 2.68
N HIS A 37 22.68 -27.59 1.59
CA HIS A 37 23.72 -26.92 0.80
C HIS A 37 23.17 -25.75 -0.05
N LEU A 38 21.84 -25.61 -0.19
CA LEU A 38 21.16 -24.44 -0.76
C LEU A 38 20.77 -23.42 0.32
N THR A 39 20.54 -23.83 1.56
CA THR A 39 20.37 -22.90 2.70
C THR A 39 21.70 -22.29 3.14
N ASP A 40 22.81 -23.01 3.00
CA ASP A 40 24.16 -22.51 3.31
C ASP A 40 24.78 -21.67 2.17
N LYS A 41 24.13 -21.60 1.00
CA LYS A 41 24.62 -20.82 -0.16
C LYS A 41 23.90 -19.50 -0.29
N LYS A 42 24.49 -18.47 0.31
CA LYS A 42 24.19 -17.02 0.20
C LYS A 42 22.76 -16.65 0.61
N LYS A 43 22.62 -15.92 1.72
CA LYS A 43 21.41 -15.14 2.02
C LYS A 43 20.94 -14.46 0.71
N PRO A 44 19.65 -14.57 0.34
CA PRO A 44 19.16 -13.93 -0.88
C PRO A 44 19.56 -12.45 -0.88
N PRO A 45 20.00 -11.89 -2.01
CA PRO A 45 20.44 -10.49 -2.05
C PRO A 45 19.29 -9.58 -1.63
N GLY A 46 19.59 -8.66 -0.71
CA GLY A 46 18.63 -7.76 -0.07
C GLY A 46 18.77 -7.75 1.44
N GLY A 47 17.87 -7.03 2.13
CA GLY A 47 17.92 -6.83 3.57
C GLY A 47 18.59 -5.52 3.96
N PHE A 48 19.12 -5.47 5.17
CA PHE A 48 19.87 -4.33 5.69
C PHE A 48 21.06 -3.98 4.79
N ASP A 49 21.15 -2.71 4.42
CA ASP A 49 22.23 -2.18 3.61
C ASP A 49 23.03 -1.13 4.43
N PRO A 50 24.29 -1.43 4.80
CA PRO A 50 25.11 -0.55 5.64
C PRO A 50 25.74 0.62 4.87
N THR A 51 25.36 0.86 3.61
CA THR A 51 25.91 1.96 2.80
C THR A 51 25.71 3.30 3.51
N PRO A 52 26.79 4.01 3.91
CA PRO A 52 26.68 5.27 4.63
C PRO A 52 26.27 6.40 3.67
N PHE A 53 25.77 7.50 4.23
CA PHE A 53 25.70 8.74 3.49
C PHE A 53 27.12 9.29 3.26
N PRO A 54 27.39 9.94 2.11
CA PRO A 54 28.65 10.62 1.91
C PRO A 54 28.70 11.89 2.78
N ASP A 55 29.91 12.37 3.07
CA ASP A 55 30.06 13.64 3.75
C ASP A 55 29.57 14.79 2.84
N ALA A 56 28.73 15.66 3.39
CA ALA A 56 28.28 16.87 2.73
C ALA A 56 28.26 18.04 3.70
N PRO A 57 28.45 19.28 3.20
CA PRO A 57 28.29 20.47 4.02
C PRO A 57 26.82 20.61 4.48
N PRO A 58 26.56 21.41 5.52
CA PRO A 58 25.21 21.78 5.93
C PRO A 58 24.42 22.35 4.76
N GLY A 59 23.19 21.84 4.57
CA GLY A 59 22.24 22.41 3.63
C GLY A 59 21.36 23.47 4.28
N TYR A 60 20.33 23.88 3.54
CA TYR A 60 19.34 24.84 3.96
C TYR A 60 17.97 24.18 4.09
N THR A 61 17.18 24.65 5.03
CA THR A 61 15.78 24.29 5.19
C THR A 61 14.95 25.22 4.33
N VAL A 62 14.23 24.66 3.36
CA VAL A 62 13.44 25.40 2.38
C VAL A 62 11.98 25.02 2.51
N LYS A 63 11.13 26.04 2.62
CA LYS A 63 9.68 25.92 2.64
C LYS A 63 9.13 26.22 1.25
N PHE A 64 8.40 25.27 0.69
CA PHE A 64 7.62 25.42 -0.53
C PHE A 64 6.14 25.57 -0.15
N THR A 65 5.44 26.53 -0.73
CA THR A 65 3.99 26.68 -0.53
C THR A 65 3.30 26.59 -1.89
N PHE A 66 2.42 25.60 -2.03
CA PHE A 66 1.57 25.40 -3.20
C PHE A 66 0.26 26.14 -2.94
N HIS A 67 0.18 27.39 -3.38
CA HIS A 67 -0.99 28.24 -3.15
C HIS A 67 -2.19 27.76 -3.96
N ARG A 68 -2.10 27.89 -5.29
CA ARG A 68 -3.21 27.61 -6.18
C ARG A 68 -2.79 27.34 -7.62
N ALA A 69 -3.68 26.70 -8.38
CA ALA A 69 -3.63 26.67 -9.83
C ALA A 69 -4.90 27.31 -10.40
N SER A 70 -4.73 28.16 -11.40
CA SER A 70 -5.84 28.79 -12.11
C SER A 70 -5.91 28.31 -13.55
N ASN A 71 -7.12 28.37 -14.09
CA ASN A 71 -7.41 28.13 -15.49
C ASN A 71 -6.96 26.74 -15.96
N LEU A 72 -7.24 25.74 -15.13
CA LEU A 72 -6.96 24.35 -15.44
C LEU A 72 -7.88 23.83 -16.56
N PRO A 73 -7.38 22.93 -17.42
CA PRO A 73 -8.20 22.32 -18.44
C PRO A 73 -9.32 21.49 -17.78
N VAL A 74 -10.52 21.58 -18.34
CA VAL A 74 -11.62 20.66 -18.09
C VAL A 74 -11.21 19.28 -18.61
N ALA A 75 -11.27 18.25 -17.75
CA ALA A 75 -11.06 16.86 -18.18
C ALA A 75 -12.32 16.00 -18.02
N ASP A 76 -13.37 16.49 -17.34
CA ASP A 76 -14.70 15.85 -17.32
C ASP A 76 -15.74 16.67 -18.11
N LEU A 77 -16.29 16.04 -19.16
CA LEU A 77 -17.30 16.62 -20.07
C LEU A 77 -18.65 16.90 -19.41
N ARG A 78 -19.02 16.13 -18.37
CA ARG A 78 -20.35 16.28 -17.74
C ARG A 78 -20.37 17.43 -16.76
N SER A 79 -19.28 17.61 -16.01
CA SER A 79 -19.18 18.61 -14.95
C SER A 79 -18.51 19.93 -15.36
N ASN A 80 -17.89 19.99 -16.56
CA ASN A 80 -17.05 21.11 -16.98
C ASN A 80 -15.97 21.46 -15.94
N ALA A 81 -15.47 20.46 -15.21
CA ALA A 81 -14.52 20.63 -14.13
C ALA A 81 -13.35 19.63 -14.24
N SER A 82 -12.43 19.73 -13.28
CA SER A 82 -11.40 18.72 -12.98
C SER A 82 -11.35 18.52 -11.47
N ASP A 83 -10.71 17.43 -11.06
CA ASP A 83 -10.34 17.10 -9.69
C ASP A 83 -8.81 17.25 -9.50
N PRO A 84 -8.28 18.49 -9.50
CA PRO A 84 -6.85 18.70 -9.63
C PRO A 84 -6.04 18.39 -8.36
N PHE A 85 -4.85 17.84 -8.58
CA PHE A 85 -3.80 17.73 -7.58
C PHE A 85 -2.40 17.92 -8.19
N ILE A 86 -1.41 18.21 -7.32
CA ILE A 86 -0.02 18.37 -7.71
C ILE A 86 0.78 17.19 -7.17
N ARG A 87 1.64 16.62 -8.03
CA ARG A 87 2.76 15.78 -7.63
C ARG A 87 4.07 16.53 -7.85
N ALA A 88 4.63 17.05 -6.75
CA ALA A 88 5.92 17.73 -6.72
C ALA A 88 7.05 16.71 -6.54
N THR A 89 8.13 16.89 -7.29
CA THR A 89 9.37 16.12 -7.15
C THR A 89 10.52 17.09 -6.93
N LEU A 90 11.25 16.96 -5.82
CA LEU A 90 12.45 17.74 -5.55
C LEU A 90 13.69 16.94 -5.92
N THR A 91 14.54 17.54 -6.74
CA THR A 91 15.85 16.99 -7.11
C THR A 91 16.93 17.96 -6.67
N THR A 92 17.93 17.46 -5.95
CA THR A 92 19.09 18.20 -5.48
C THR A 92 20.38 17.57 -6.02
N SER A 93 21.52 18.21 -5.78
CA SER A 93 22.85 17.66 -6.08
C SER A 93 23.33 16.66 -5.04
N VAL A 94 22.58 16.47 -3.94
CA VAL A 94 22.91 15.50 -2.90
C VAL A 94 22.90 14.10 -3.51
N PRO A 95 24.03 13.36 -3.46
CA PRO A 95 24.11 12.03 -4.02
C PRO A 95 23.19 11.07 -3.27
N LYS A 96 22.50 10.22 -4.03
CA LYS A 96 21.77 9.08 -3.50
C LYS A 96 22.75 7.96 -3.12
N ARG A 97 22.38 7.12 -2.16
CA ARG A 97 23.18 5.93 -1.81
C ARG A 97 23.14 4.94 -2.96
N HIS A 98 21.95 4.74 -3.53
CA HIS A 98 21.73 3.89 -4.70
C HIS A 98 20.89 4.59 -5.77
N LYS A 99 21.05 4.19 -7.03
CA LYS A 99 20.28 4.78 -8.15
C LYS A 99 18.78 4.51 -8.03
N GLU A 100 18.46 3.39 -7.41
CA GLU A 100 17.11 2.91 -7.13
C GLU A 100 16.44 3.63 -5.95
N ASP A 101 17.15 4.53 -5.24
CA ASP A 101 16.55 5.32 -4.18
C ASP A 101 15.40 6.16 -4.77
N PRO A 102 14.19 6.11 -4.17
CA PRO A 102 13.08 6.92 -4.62
C PRO A 102 13.43 8.41 -4.56
N PRO A 103 12.96 9.23 -5.53
CA PRO A 103 13.09 10.67 -5.43
C PRO A 103 12.21 11.20 -4.30
N LEU A 104 12.59 12.36 -3.76
CA LEU A 104 11.78 13.05 -2.76
C LEU A 104 10.55 13.69 -3.43
N THR A 105 9.35 13.30 -2.99
CA THR A 105 8.09 13.72 -3.62
C THR A 105 7.04 14.10 -2.61
N ARG A 106 6.22 15.11 -2.96
CA ARG A 106 5.03 15.51 -2.22
C ARG A 106 3.81 15.53 -3.13
N ARG A 107 2.69 14.99 -2.65
CA ARG A 107 1.37 15.10 -3.28
C ARG A 107 0.54 16.10 -2.48
N THR A 108 -0.12 17.04 -3.13
CA THR A 108 -1.15 17.89 -2.48
C THR A 108 -2.47 17.14 -2.40
N ARG A 109 -3.44 17.59 -1.62
CA ARG A 109 -4.79 16.99 -1.64
C ARG A 109 -5.47 17.20 -3.00
N THR A 110 -6.40 16.32 -3.34
CA THR A 110 -7.30 16.52 -4.48
C THR A 110 -8.37 17.52 -4.09
N LEU A 111 -8.56 18.57 -4.89
CA LEU A 111 -9.73 19.44 -4.78
C LEU A 111 -10.73 19.02 -5.84
N ARG A 112 -12.00 18.82 -5.45
CA ARG A 112 -13.01 18.27 -6.33
C ARG A 112 -13.71 19.34 -7.15
N ARG A 113 -14.05 19.01 -8.40
CA ARG A 113 -14.92 19.77 -9.30
C ARG A 113 -14.53 21.24 -9.41
N THR A 114 -13.25 21.52 -9.62
CA THR A 114 -12.73 22.89 -9.76
C THR A 114 -11.64 23.01 -10.80
N THR A 115 -11.68 24.07 -11.60
CA THR A 115 -10.58 24.50 -12.48
C THR A 115 -9.71 25.59 -11.84
N GLU A 116 -10.09 26.06 -10.66
CA GLU A 116 -9.45 27.08 -9.84
C GLU A 116 -9.12 26.47 -8.47
N ALA A 117 -8.07 25.66 -8.43
CA ALA A 117 -7.69 24.86 -7.28
C ALA A 117 -6.87 25.70 -6.30
N ALA A 118 -7.36 25.93 -5.08
CA ALA A 118 -6.62 26.61 -4.01
C ALA A 118 -6.26 25.64 -2.89
N TRP A 119 -5.02 25.14 -2.89
CA TRP A 119 -4.55 24.16 -1.91
C TRP A 119 -4.10 24.82 -0.60
N GLU A 120 -3.31 25.89 -0.72
CA GLU A 120 -2.61 26.54 0.40
C GLU A 120 -1.82 25.52 1.25
N GLU A 121 -1.07 24.65 0.58
CA GLU A 121 -0.32 23.57 1.22
C GLU A 121 1.18 23.85 1.29
N ASP A 122 1.74 23.69 2.49
CA ASP A 122 3.16 23.82 2.76
C ASP A 122 3.89 22.48 2.62
N TRP A 123 5.16 22.57 2.22
CA TRP A 123 6.12 21.49 2.24
C TRP A 123 7.50 22.02 2.61
N THR A 124 7.96 21.68 3.81
CA THR A 124 9.25 22.08 4.35
C THR A 124 10.23 20.93 4.25
N VAL A 125 11.36 21.19 3.59
CA VAL A 125 12.41 20.22 3.30
C VAL A 125 13.73 20.70 3.85
N ALA A 126 14.41 19.85 4.62
CA ALA A 126 15.75 20.11 5.15
C ALA A 126 16.85 19.58 4.23
N ASN A 127 18.06 20.11 4.42
CA ASN A 127 19.28 19.74 3.71
C ASN A 127 19.19 19.93 2.19
N VAL A 128 18.60 21.03 1.75
CA VAL A 128 18.72 21.48 0.36
C VAL A 128 20.12 22.10 0.18
N PRO A 129 20.95 21.61 -0.76
CA PRO A 129 22.34 22.05 -0.87
C PRO A 129 22.44 23.49 -1.40
N ALA A 130 23.56 24.16 -1.07
CA ALA A 130 23.84 25.53 -1.52
C ALA A 130 23.88 25.68 -3.05
N SER A 131 24.20 24.60 -3.78
CA SER A 131 24.17 24.55 -5.24
C SER A 131 22.75 24.56 -5.83
N GLY A 132 21.73 24.71 -5.00
CA GLY A 132 20.34 24.84 -5.42
C GLY A 132 19.63 23.52 -5.69
N PHE A 133 18.48 23.62 -6.36
CA PHE A 133 17.55 22.51 -6.54
C PHE A 133 16.71 22.66 -7.81
N THR A 134 16.06 21.58 -8.21
CA THR A 134 15.01 21.58 -9.22
C THR A 134 13.72 21.01 -8.63
N LEU A 135 12.67 21.83 -8.61
CA LEU A 135 11.32 21.44 -8.22
C LEU A 135 10.46 21.21 -9.46
N LYS A 136 10.04 19.98 -9.68
CA LYS A 136 9.16 19.60 -10.79
C LYS A 136 7.75 19.34 -10.29
N CYS A 137 6.84 20.26 -10.59
CA CYS A 137 5.42 20.15 -10.27
C CYS A 137 4.67 19.57 -11.47
N ARG A 138 4.05 18.41 -11.32
CA ARG A 138 3.17 17.83 -12.33
C ARG A 138 1.74 17.96 -11.84
N LEU A 139 0.88 18.55 -12.68
CA LEU A 139 -0.54 18.71 -12.38
C LEU A 139 -1.30 17.56 -13.03
N TYR A 140 -2.26 17.02 -12.30
CA TYR A 140 -3.10 15.89 -12.69
C TYR A 140 -4.55 16.20 -12.36
N ASP A 141 -5.44 15.60 -13.12
CA ASP A 141 -6.85 15.41 -12.80
C ASP A 141 -7.01 13.99 -12.23
N GLU A 142 -7.64 13.88 -11.06
CA GLU A 142 -7.86 12.60 -10.37
C GLU A 142 -9.10 11.90 -10.95
N ASP A 143 -8.87 10.84 -11.71
CA ASP A 143 -9.92 10.11 -12.43
C ASP A 143 -10.00 8.66 -11.92
N TRP A 144 -10.50 8.42 -10.72
CA TRP A 144 -10.77 7.05 -10.24
C TRP A 144 -12.15 6.57 -10.74
N PRO A 145 -12.30 5.34 -11.30
CA PRO A 145 -11.33 4.22 -11.41
C PRO A 145 -10.51 4.18 -12.71
N ASP A 146 -10.56 5.23 -13.52
CA ASP A 146 -9.75 5.37 -14.72
C ASP A 146 -8.30 5.77 -14.38
N HIS A 147 -7.55 6.30 -15.35
CA HIS A 147 -6.18 6.75 -15.14
C HIS A 147 -6.15 8.28 -15.14
N ASP A 148 -5.53 8.87 -14.13
CA ASP A 148 -5.35 10.31 -13.97
C ASP A 148 -4.91 11.01 -15.26
N ASP A 149 -5.67 12.01 -15.68
CA ASP A 149 -5.34 12.83 -16.84
C ASP A 149 -4.31 13.91 -16.46
N ARG A 150 -3.16 13.89 -17.12
CA ARG A 150 -2.11 14.89 -16.85
C ARG A 150 -2.51 16.25 -17.39
N LEU A 151 -2.57 17.29 -16.55
CA LEU A 151 -2.96 18.65 -16.98
C LEU A 151 -1.75 19.48 -17.45
N GLY A 152 -0.56 19.16 -16.95
CA GLY A 152 0.69 19.73 -17.44
C GLY A 152 1.85 19.61 -16.45
N ASN A 153 2.87 20.45 -16.61
CA ASN A 153 3.93 20.59 -15.61
C ASN A 153 4.56 21.98 -15.56
N VAL A 154 5.13 22.28 -14.40
CA VAL A 154 6.03 23.40 -14.14
C VAL A 154 7.34 22.83 -13.63
N THR A 155 8.46 23.41 -14.04
CA THR A 155 9.79 23.06 -13.52
C THR A 155 10.47 24.35 -13.10
N ILE A 156 10.75 24.45 -11.81
CA ILE A 156 11.42 25.58 -11.18
C ILE A 156 12.84 25.11 -10.87
N THR A 157 13.84 25.88 -11.27
CA THR A 157 15.24 25.58 -11.00
C THR A 157 15.85 26.79 -10.32
N ALA A 158 16.31 26.59 -9.08
CA ALA A 158 17.11 27.56 -8.35
C ALA A 158 18.58 27.15 -8.50
N PRO A 159 19.45 27.97 -9.11
CA PRO A 159 20.86 27.62 -9.34
C PRO A 159 21.73 27.71 -8.08
N TYR A 160 21.26 28.40 -7.04
CA TYR A 160 21.88 28.47 -5.73
C TYR A 160 20.82 28.73 -4.66
N VAL A 161 21.14 28.41 -3.41
CA VAL A 161 20.35 28.75 -2.21
C VAL A 161 21.32 29.17 -1.10
N ASN A 162 20.99 30.25 -0.39
CA ASN A 162 21.70 30.72 0.80
C ASN A 162 20.71 31.46 1.74
N GLU A 163 21.17 31.90 2.90
CA GLU A 163 20.33 32.65 3.87
C GLU A 163 19.83 33.99 3.33
N GLU A 164 20.59 34.61 2.42
CA GLU A 164 20.27 35.89 1.79
C GLU A 164 19.38 35.74 0.54
N TRP A 165 19.00 34.51 0.18
CA TRP A 165 18.20 34.26 -1.02
C TRP A 165 16.81 34.84 -0.78
N GLU A 166 16.44 35.86 -1.57
CA GLU A 166 15.14 36.56 -1.49
C GLU A 166 13.95 35.58 -1.59
N GLY A 167 14.18 34.41 -2.16
CA GLY A 167 13.15 33.40 -2.36
C GLY A 167 12.23 33.79 -3.50
N GLN A 168 11.02 33.26 -3.43
CA GLN A 168 9.94 33.57 -4.37
C GLN A 168 8.67 33.72 -3.56
N ASP A 169 7.97 34.84 -3.74
CA ASP A 169 6.70 35.08 -3.08
C ASP A 169 5.58 35.16 -4.12
N HIS A 170 4.60 34.26 -4.00
CA HIS A 170 3.44 34.12 -4.88
C HIS A 170 3.77 34.14 -6.37
N GLN A 171 4.92 33.56 -6.75
CA GLN A 171 5.40 33.57 -8.13
C GLN A 171 4.46 32.75 -9.02
N VAL A 172 4.08 33.35 -10.16
CA VAL A 172 3.18 32.75 -11.14
C VAL A 172 3.98 32.07 -12.24
N TYR A 173 3.67 30.80 -12.49
CA TYR A 173 4.27 29.99 -13.54
C TYR A 173 3.23 29.52 -14.54
N GLU A 174 3.51 29.73 -15.83
CA GLU A 174 2.70 29.14 -16.90
C GLU A 174 2.96 27.64 -17.01
N VAL A 175 1.88 26.86 -17.01
CA VAL A 175 1.95 25.40 -17.07
C VAL A 175 2.21 24.95 -18.52
N LYS A 176 3.25 24.13 -18.69
CA LYS A 176 3.63 23.61 -20.01
C LYS A 176 2.63 22.57 -20.52
N LYS A 177 1.76 23.01 -21.44
CA LYS A 177 0.69 22.20 -22.08
C LYS A 177 1.19 20.98 -22.86
N ARG A 178 2.38 21.07 -23.48
CA ARG A 178 2.97 20.00 -24.33
C ARG A 178 3.12 18.64 -23.64
N SER A 179 3.04 18.63 -22.32
CA SER A 179 3.18 17.44 -21.49
C SER A 179 1.87 16.94 -20.89
N GLY A 180 0.76 17.65 -21.16
CA GLY A 180 -0.57 17.28 -20.72
C GLY A 180 -1.28 16.32 -21.68
N SER A 181 -2.34 15.70 -21.19
CA SER A 181 -3.16 14.73 -21.88
C SER A 181 -3.87 15.39 -23.06
N LYS A 182 -3.74 14.80 -24.25
CA LYS A 182 -4.46 15.27 -25.44
C LYS A 182 -5.98 15.24 -25.22
N ARG A 183 -6.47 14.31 -24.40
CA ARG A 183 -7.89 14.19 -24.03
C ARG A 183 -8.36 15.44 -23.28
N ALA A 184 -7.75 15.77 -22.15
CA ALA A 184 -8.09 16.95 -21.35
C ALA A 184 -8.10 18.25 -22.19
N TYR A 185 -7.07 18.47 -23.02
CA TYR A 185 -7.00 19.66 -23.87
C TYR A 185 -8.04 19.67 -25.01
N LEU A 186 -8.43 18.51 -25.54
CA LEU A 186 -9.49 18.41 -26.56
C LEU A 186 -10.86 18.73 -25.94
N LEU A 187 -11.13 18.19 -24.75
CA LEU A 187 -12.36 18.47 -24.01
C LEU A 187 -12.45 19.95 -23.64
N SER A 188 -11.34 20.50 -23.13
CA SER A 188 -11.25 21.92 -22.82
C SER A 188 -11.45 22.80 -24.05
N ALA A 189 -10.92 22.41 -25.21
CA ALA A 189 -11.12 23.17 -26.45
C ALA A 189 -12.58 23.14 -26.92
N ALA A 190 -13.27 21.99 -26.76
CA ALA A 190 -14.69 21.89 -27.04
C ALA A 190 -15.52 22.77 -26.06
N ALA A 191 -15.19 22.77 -24.77
CA ALA A 191 -15.83 23.64 -23.79
C ALA A 191 -15.58 25.13 -24.08
N ALA A 192 -14.35 25.52 -24.44
CA ALA A 192 -14.01 26.89 -24.80
C ALA A 192 -14.65 27.36 -26.13
N ALA A 193 -14.98 26.45 -27.05
CA ALA A 193 -15.75 26.80 -28.24
C ALA A 193 -17.22 27.13 -27.92
N LEU A 194 -17.75 26.57 -26.83
CA LEU A 194 -19.10 26.85 -26.32
C LEU A 194 -19.14 28.09 -25.43
N CYS A 195 -18.03 28.41 -24.75
CA CYS A 195 -17.89 29.57 -23.86
C CYS A 195 -16.92 30.60 -24.47
N GLN A 196 -17.42 31.67 -25.09
CA GLN A 196 -16.58 32.73 -25.62
C GLN A 196 -15.72 33.35 -24.49
N ASN A 197 -14.40 33.45 -24.75
CA ASN A 197 -13.42 34.28 -24.04
C ASN A 197 -12.62 33.70 -22.86
N THR A 198 -12.38 32.38 -22.80
CA THR A 198 -11.46 31.79 -21.81
C THR A 198 -10.05 31.59 -22.39
N SER A 199 -9.06 32.36 -21.90
CA SER A 199 -7.64 32.04 -22.14
C SER A 199 -7.39 30.61 -21.69
N MET A 200 -6.68 29.77 -22.43
CA MET A 200 -6.56 28.33 -22.11
C MET A 200 -5.22 27.95 -21.48
N THR A 201 -4.47 28.90 -20.93
CA THR A 201 -3.15 28.64 -20.34
C THR A 201 -3.26 28.47 -18.83
N PRO A 202 -3.06 27.24 -18.30
CA PRO A 202 -3.10 27.03 -16.87
C PRO A 202 -1.91 27.70 -16.20
N ARG A 203 -2.11 28.22 -14.99
CA ARG A 203 -1.08 28.89 -14.20
C ARG A 203 -0.98 28.25 -12.83
N LEU A 204 0.23 28.18 -12.30
CA LEU A 204 0.53 27.65 -10.97
C LEU A 204 1.20 28.73 -10.13
N HIS A 205 0.70 28.95 -8.91
CA HIS A 205 1.21 29.92 -7.96
C HIS A 205 1.98 29.18 -6.86
N ILE A 206 3.27 29.49 -6.71
CA ILE A 206 4.15 28.87 -5.71
C ILE A 206 4.95 29.95 -5.00
N SER A 207 5.13 29.77 -3.69
CA SER A 207 6.13 30.51 -2.90
C SER A 207 7.24 29.57 -2.44
N ILE A 208 8.45 30.10 -2.36
CA ILE A 208 9.63 29.38 -1.89
C ILE A 208 10.41 30.29 -0.95
N LYS A 209 10.62 29.84 0.28
CA LYS A 209 11.31 30.60 1.32
C LYS A 209 12.39 29.78 1.99
N VAL A 210 13.56 30.37 2.22
CA VAL A 210 14.62 29.77 3.06
C VAL A 210 14.30 30.08 4.52
N LEU A 211 14.29 29.05 5.35
CA LEU A 211 14.07 29.19 6.79
C LEU A 211 15.38 29.34 7.57
N GLY A 212 16.48 28.80 7.04
CA GLY A 212 17.80 28.85 7.65
C GLY A 212 18.65 27.65 7.27
N LYS A 213 19.80 27.48 7.94
CA LYS A 213 20.62 26.27 7.83
C LYS A 213 19.93 25.08 8.48
N SER A 214 20.14 23.90 7.90
CA SER A 214 19.59 22.65 8.41
C SER A 214 20.51 22.02 9.46
N ASP A 215 19.89 21.43 10.47
CA ASP A 215 20.58 20.64 11.49
C ASP A 215 21.08 19.30 10.92
N PRO A 216 22.07 18.65 11.58
CA PRO A 216 22.50 17.29 11.25
C PRO A 216 21.33 16.28 11.27
N PRO A 217 21.40 15.18 10.49
CA PRO A 217 22.50 14.70 9.66
C PRO A 217 22.55 15.43 8.31
N HIS A 218 23.75 15.82 7.88
CA HIS A 218 23.96 16.40 6.55
C HIS A 218 23.94 15.30 5.47
N ALA A 219 23.89 15.69 4.19
CA ALA A 219 23.84 14.77 3.05
C ALA A 219 22.58 13.90 2.88
N GLN A 220 21.52 14.18 3.65
CA GLN A 220 20.21 13.53 3.50
C GLN A 220 19.14 14.61 3.37
N THR A 221 18.57 14.80 2.18
CA THR A 221 17.41 15.67 1.99
C THR A 221 16.14 14.94 2.45
N TYR A 222 15.33 15.54 3.33
CA TYR A 222 14.14 14.90 3.92
C TYR A 222 13.03 15.90 4.20
N THR A 223 11.79 15.41 4.27
CA THR A 223 10.60 16.18 4.67
C THR A 223 10.60 16.43 6.18
N VAL A 224 10.53 17.71 6.58
CA VAL A 224 10.39 18.14 7.98
C VAL A 224 8.91 18.24 8.36
N GLY A 225 8.09 18.77 7.47
CA GLY A 225 6.66 18.95 7.72
C GLY A 225 6.02 19.99 6.79
N PRO A 226 4.76 20.36 7.01
CA PRO A 226 3.84 19.77 7.98
C PRO A 226 3.59 18.29 7.70
N THR A 227 3.40 17.54 8.78
CA THR A 227 3.06 16.12 8.74
C THR A 227 1.60 15.97 8.36
N THR A 228 1.34 15.13 7.36
CA THR A 228 0.02 14.91 6.78
C THR A 228 -0.41 13.47 6.98
N TRP A 229 -1.70 13.25 7.05
CA TRP A 229 -2.29 11.93 7.07
C TRP A 229 -3.39 11.81 6.03
N VAL A 230 -3.57 10.60 5.52
CA VAL A 230 -4.63 10.24 4.57
C VAL A 230 -5.23 8.92 4.99
N LYS A 231 -6.56 8.85 5.00
CA LYS A 231 -7.31 7.59 5.15
C LYS A 231 -8.00 7.28 3.84
N HIS A 232 -7.72 6.11 3.31
CA HIS A 232 -8.32 5.58 2.10
C HIS A 232 -9.34 4.53 2.51
N PHE A 233 -10.56 4.64 1.98
CA PHE A 233 -11.56 3.60 2.11
C PHE A 233 -11.71 2.90 0.77
N SER A 234 -11.63 1.56 0.76
CA SER A 234 -11.83 0.80 -0.48
C SER A 234 -13.17 0.05 -0.42
N PRO A 235 -14.19 0.48 -1.19
CA PRO A 235 -15.47 -0.23 -1.26
C PRO A 235 -15.36 -1.59 -2.01
N MET A 236 -14.24 -1.82 -2.71
CA MET A 236 -14.12 -2.89 -3.70
C MET A 236 -13.45 -4.18 -3.19
N ILE A 237 -12.97 -4.23 -1.94
CA ILE A 237 -12.47 -5.49 -1.36
C ILE A 237 -13.63 -6.39 -0.96
N GLY A 238 -14.76 -5.83 -0.50
CA GLY A 238 -15.99 -6.61 -0.27
C GLY A 238 -16.52 -7.32 -1.53
N ARG A 239 -16.39 -6.69 -2.71
CA ARG A 239 -16.78 -7.28 -4.01
C ARG A 239 -15.84 -8.40 -4.47
N LEU A 240 -14.54 -8.32 -4.18
CA LEU A 240 -13.58 -9.37 -4.54
C LEU A 240 -13.80 -10.67 -3.74
N MET A 241 -14.50 -10.55 -2.60
CA MET A 241 -14.88 -11.66 -1.72
C MET A 241 -16.24 -12.29 -2.10
N GLY A 242 -16.86 -11.89 -3.22
CA GLY A 242 -18.09 -12.50 -3.72
C GLY A 242 -19.37 -12.13 -2.94
N ILE A 243 -19.31 -11.12 -2.06
CA ILE A 243 -20.46 -10.66 -1.30
C ILE A 243 -21.17 -9.58 -2.13
N LYS A 244 -22.44 -9.85 -2.50
CA LYS A 244 -23.31 -8.88 -3.20
C LYS A 244 -23.57 -7.69 -2.27
N VAL A 245 -23.19 -6.50 -2.74
CA VAL A 245 -23.51 -5.22 -2.10
C VAL A 245 -24.78 -4.72 -2.78
N ASN A 246 -25.92 -4.67 -2.06
CA ASN A 246 -27.16 -4.08 -2.59
C ASN A 246 -27.08 -2.55 -2.58
N LYS A 247 -27.80 -1.96 -3.53
CA LYS A 247 -27.51 -0.66 -4.15
C LYS A 247 -28.37 0.51 -3.63
N ASP A 248 -29.41 0.27 -2.84
CA ASP A 248 -30.44 1.29 -2.60
C ASP A 248 -30.69 1.57 -1.11
N GLU A 249 -30.45 2.81 -0.67
CA GLU A 249 -30.79 3.30 0.69
C GLU A 249 -32.30 3.63 0.86
N GLN A 250 -33.13 3.49 -0.20
CA GLN A 250 -34.56 3.83 -0.15
C GLN A 250 -35.52 2.63 -0.02
N ALA A 251 -35.03 1.39 -0.10
CA ALA A 251 -35.88 0.21 0.04
C ALA A 251 -36.18 -0.17 1.51
N ASP A 252 -35.39 0.30 2.46
CA ASP A 252 -35.51 -0.05 3.89
C ASP A 252 -36.53 0.80 4.68
N ALA A 253 -37.16 1.79 4.05
CA ALA A 253 -38.14 2.65 4.72
C ALA A 253 -39.56 2.08 4.75
N ASN A 254 -39.87 1.04 3.95
CA ASN A 254 -41.26 0.60 3.73
C ASN A 254 -41.55 -0.92 3.90
N SER A 255 -40.64 -1.72 4.46
CA SER A 255 -40.94 -3.14 4.75
C SER A 255 -41.49 -3.32 6.17
N SER A 256 -42.76 -3.73 6.25
CA SER A 256 -43.41 -4.15 7.51
C SER A 256 -42.83 -5.48 8.00
N PRO A 257 -42.86 -5.78 9.31
CA PRO A 257 -42.11 -6.88 9.90
C PRO A 257 -42.89 -8.20 9.77
N GLN A 258 -42.65 -8.96 8.69
CA GLN A 258 -43.05 -10.37 8.66
C GLN A 258 -42.20 -11.15 7.66
N GLY A 259 -41.29 -11.98 8.19
CA GLY A 259 -40.46 -12.91 7.42
C GLY A 259 -39.10 -13.11 8.07
N GLU A 260 -38.87 -14.29 8.63
CA GLU A 260 -37.55 -14.77 9.06
C GLU A 260 -36.64 -14.90 7.84
N ASP A 261 -35.72 -13.96 7.65
CA ASP A 261 -34.46 -14.18 6.93
C ASP A 261 -33.43 -13.15 7.40
N ASP A 262 -32.45 -13.65 8.14
CA ASP A 262 -31.50 -12.89 8.94
C ASP A 262 -30.31 -12.38 8.09
N ASN A 263 -30.59 -11.63 7.02
CA ASN A 263 -29.57 -11.13 6.10
C ASN A 263 -29.38 -9.62 6.21
N LYS A 264 -28.93 -9.16 7.39
CA LYS A 264 -28.39 -7.80 7.57
C LYS A 264 -27.06 -7.68 6.80
N THR A 265 -27.14 -7.20 5.57
CA THR A 265 -26.02 -6.93 4.67
C THR A 265 -25.05 -5.92 5.32
N LYS A 266 -23.84 -6.36 5.69
CA LYS A 266 -22.83 -5.53 6.36
C LYS A 266 -21.91 -4.87 5.33
N LYS A 267 -21.75 -3.55 5.44
CA LYS A 267 -20.81 -2.76 4.64
C LYS A 267 -19.38 -3.00 5.11
N TYR A 268 -18.55 -3.61 4.25
CA TYR A 268 -17.13 -3.82 4.49
C TYR A 268 -16.33 -2.69 3.84
N ASP A 269 -15.96 -1.67 4.62
CA ASP A 269 -15.08 -0.59 4.15
C ASP A 269 -13.65 -0.88 4.61
N PHE A 270 -12.80 -1.35 3.69
CA PHE A 270 -11.38 -1.56 4.00
C PHE A 270 -10.67 -0.22 4.19
N GLN A 271 -9.96 -0.03 5.31
CA GLN A 271 -9.21 1.19 5.60
C GLN A 271 -7.71 0.98 5.36
N ALA A 272 -7.13 1.81 4.49
CA ALA A 272 -5.69 1.97 4.34
C ALA A 272 -5.25 3.36 4.80
N ASN A 273 -4.10 3.42 5.46
CA ASN A 273 -3.65 4.60 6.15
C ASN A 273 -2.28 5.04 5.64
N GLU A 274 -2.12 6.34 5.40
CA GLU A 274 -0.83 6.99 5.15
C GLU A 274 -0.61 8.07 6.20
N ILE A 275 0.55 8.09 6.85
CA ILE A 275 0.95 9.12 7.81
C ILE A 275 2.40 9.53 7.55
N GLN A 276 2.62 10.80 7.23
CA GLN A 276 3.95 11.37 7.00
C GLN A 276 4.58 11.68 8.35
N LEU A 277 5.70 11.03 8.66
CA LEU A 277 6.52 11.31 9.84
C LEU A 277 7.54 12.42 9.52
N SER A 278 7.93 13.19 10.53
CA SER A 278 9.01 14.16 10.43
C SER A 278 10.36 13.45 10.35
N GLY A 279 11.09 13.73 9.29
CA GLY A 279 12.48 13.32 9.15
C GLY A 279 13.41 14.05 10.13
N PRO A 280 14.72 13.76 10.09
CA PRO A 280 15.35 12.74 9.25
C PRO A 280 14.96 11.33 9.70
N VAL A 281 14.81 10.42 8.73
CA VAL A 281 14.83 8.98 9.01
C VAL A 281 16.27 8.58 9.35
N PRO A 282 16.54 7.88 10.47
CA PRO A 282 17.87 7.45 10.84
C PRO A 282 18.62 6.75 9.69
N PRO A 283 19.91 7.06 9.43
CA PRO A 283 20.65 6.50 8.30
C PRO A 283 20.72 4.97 8.26
N LYS A 284 20.69 4.32 9.43
CA LYS A 284 20.68 2.86 9.58
C LYS A 284 19.35 2.22 9.16
N LEU A 285 18.25 2.97 9.14
CA LEU A 285 16.98 2.47 8.59
C LEU A 285 17.06 2.51 7.07
N TYR A 286 17.72 1.50 6.50
CA TYR A 286 17.94 1.37 5.07
C TYR A 286 17.96 -0.09 4.64
N HIS A 287 16.89 -0.50 3.97
CA HIS A 287 16.64 -1.90 3.67
C HIS A 287 16.28 -2.06 2.20
N ARG A 288 17.05 -2.91 1.52
CA ARG A 288 16.80 -3.32 0.15
C ARG A 288 15.81 -4.48 0.15
N TYR A 289 14.92 -4.47 -0.84
CA TYR A 289 14.07 -5.60 -1.17
C TYR A 289 14.85 -6.92 -1.30
N VAL A 290 14.33 -8.01 -0.72
CA VAL A 290 14.94 -9.36 -0.74
C VAL A 290 14.42 -10.20 -1.91
N GLU A 291 15.30 -10.56 -2.83
CA GLU A 291 14.95 -11.36 -4.01
C GLU A 291 14.86 -12.86 -3.70
N PHE A 292 13.82 -13.29 -2.98
CA PHE A 292 13.64 -14.70 -2.60
C PHE A 292 13.32 -15.64 -3.78
N ARG A 293 12.89 -15.12 -4.94
CA ARG A 293 12.73 -15.89 -6.19
C ARG A 293 13.21 -15.08 -7.42
N PRO A 294 13.82 -15.71 -8.45
CA PRO A 294 14.23 -15.03 -9.68
C PRO A 294 13.08 -14.35 -10.45
N VAL A 295 11.84 -14.80 -10.22
CA VAL A 295 10.63 -14.20 -10.78
C VAL A 295 10.35 -12.83 -10.18
N ILE A 296 10.84 -12.56 -8.97
CA ILE A 296 10.56 -11.33 -8.24
C ILE A 296 11.58 -10.24 -8.53
N GLY A 297 12.84 -10.55 -8.80
CA GLY A 297 13.75 -9.56 -9.41
C GLY A 297 13.18 -8.97 -10.72
N LYS A 298 12.35 -9.73 -11.44
CA LYS A 298 11.61 -9.26 -12.63
C LYS A 298 10.39 -8.38 -12.33
N MET A 299 9.90 -8.35 -11.08
CA MET A 299 8.86 -7.42 -10.61
C MET A 299 9.40 -6.01 -10.43
N PHE A 300 10.64 -5.90 -9.95
CA PHE A 300 11.33 -4.64 -9.67
C PHE A 300 12.17 -4.14 -10.85
N SER A 301 12.44 -4.99 -11.84
CA SER A 301 13.11 -4.58 -13.09
C SER A 301 12.10 -4.30 -14.21
N SER A 302 12.13 -3.08 -14.74
CA SER A 302 11.35 -2.67 -15.92
C SER A 302 11.89 -3.22 -17.25
N HIS A 303 12.75 -4.24 -17.18
CA HIS A 303 13.44 -4.84 -18.33
C HIS A 303 12.65 -6.02 -18.91
N GLY A 304 12.41 -5.96 -20.22
CA GLY A 304 11.64 -6.96 -20.94
C GLY A 304 10.11 -6.79 -20.82
N ILE A 305 9.38 -7.34 -21.79
CA ILE A 305 7.91 -7.16 -21.92
C ILE A 305 7.17 -7.73 -20.70
N ARG A 306 7.57 -8.92 -20.23
CA ARG A 306 6.97 -9.57 -19.05
C ARG A 306 7.22 -8.79 -17.75
N GLY A 307 8.43 -8.26 -17.57
CA GLY A 307 8.77 -7.44 -16.39
C GLY A 307 7.97 -6.14 -16.35
N ARG A 308 7.84 -5.44 -17.48
CA ARG A 308 7.01 -4.22 -17.57
C ARG A 308 5.54 -4.45 -17.27
N ILE A 309 4.96 -5.53 -17.78
CA ILE A 309 3.55 -5.86 -17.52
C ILE A 309 3.35 -6.17 -16.04
N LEU A 310 4.23 -6.98 -15.46
CA LEU A 310 4.16 -7.36 -14.05
C LEU A 310 4.32 -6.12 -13.16
N ASN A 311 5.39 -5.34 -13.35
CA ASN A 311 5.63 -4.09 -12.62
C ASN A 311 4.42 -3.14 -12.68
N LYS A 312 3.82 -2.94 -13.87
CA LYS A 312 2.62 -2.11 -14.02
C LYS A 312 1.41 -2.67 -13.26
N ALA A 313 1.23 -3.99 -13.25
CA ALA A 313 0.15 -4.63 -12.50
C ALA A 313 0.33 -4.43 -10.98
N LEU A 314 1.57 -4.46 -10.48
CA LEU A 314 1.87 -4.25 -9.07
C LEU A 314 1.58 -2.82 -8.62
N HIS A 315 2.02 -1.82 -9.40
CA HIS A 315 1.68 -0.41 -9.14
C HIS A 315 0.17 -0.18 -9.19
N LYS A 316 -0.57 -0.90 -10.06
CA LYS A 316 -2.04 -0.83 -10.10
C LYS A 316 -2.68 -1.36 -8.81
N GLN A 317 -2.09 -2.38 -8.17
CA GLN A 317 -2.60 -2.88 -6.88
C GLN A 317 -2.38 -1.85 -5.77
N HIS A 318 -1.21 -1.22 -5.70
CA HIS A 318 -0.97 -0.11 -4.79
C HIS A 318 -1.98 1.01 -5.01
N ALA A 319 -2.13 1.49 -6.24
CA ALA A 319 -3.06 2.57 -6.58
C ALA A 319 -4.53 2.22 -6.29
N ARG A 320 -4.91 0.94 -6.25
CA ARG A 320 -6.26 0.52 -5.87
C ARG A 320 -6.51 0.59 -4.36
N VAL A 321 -5.48 0.30 -3.57
CA VAL A 321 -5.56 0.36 -2.10
C VAL A 321 -5.44 1.81 -1.62
N TYR A 322 -4.47 2.54 -2.15
CA TYR A 322 -4.21 3.96 -1.87
C TYR A 322 -4.81 4.85 -2.98
N ASN A 323 -6.09 4.60 -3.31
CA ASN A 323 -6.80 5.42 -4.28
C ASN A 323 -7.31 6.70 -3.61
N TYR A 324 -7.41 7.80 -4.37
CA TYR A 324 -7.93 9.07 -3.86
C TYR A 324 -9.32 9.31 -4.44
N ASP A 325 -10.33 8.68 -3.85
CA ASP A 325 -11.74 8.84 -4.22
C ASP A 325 -12.47 9.92 -3.38
N SER A 326 -13.79 10.02 -3.53
CA SER A 326 -14.62 10.97 -2.78
C SER A 326 -14.71 10.67 -1.29
N SER A 327 -14.41 9.44 -0.87
CA SER A 327 -14.42 9.00 0.53
C SER A 327 -13.10 9.25 1.25
N THR A 328 -12.04 9.57 0.50
CA THR A 328 -10.70 9.77 1.06
C THR A 328 -10.66 10.96 2.02
N GLU A 329 -10.23 10.70 3.25
CA GLU A 329 -10.07 11.74 4.28
C GLU A 329 -8.61 12.20 4.35
N TYR A 330 -8.41 13.48 4.61
CA TYR A 330 -7.10 14.11 4.71
C TYR A 330 -7.01 14.96 5.97
N GLY A 331 -5.80 15.14 6.47
CA GLY A 331 -5.51 16.21 7.41
C GLY A 331 -4.02 16.42 7.59
N SER A 332 -3.70 17.38 8.46
CA SER A 332 -2.35 17.71 8.86
C SER A 332 -2.31 18.01 10.35
N PHE A 333 -1.13 17.89 10.91
CA PHE A 333 -0.83 18.27 12.29
C PHE A 333 0.61 18.81 12.36
N PRO A 334 0.99 19.54 13.42
CA PRO A 334 2.36 19.97 13.63
C PRO A 334 3.30 18.75 13.78
N PRO A 335 4.53 18.79 13.23
CA PRO A 335 5.47 17.69 13.36
C PRO A 335 5.81 17.41 14.83
N CYS A 336 5.99 16.13 15.19
CA CYS A 336 6.42 15.69 16.53
C CYS A 336 5.56 16.27 17.66
N SER A 337 4.23 16.12 17.56
CA SER A 337 3.25 16.69 18.49
C SER A 337 2.36 15.61 19.11
N GLU A 338 1.71 15.92 20.23
CA GLU A 338 0.71 15.03 20.85
C GLU A 338 -0.47 14.74 19.91
N GLU A 339 -0.83 15.71 19.06
CA GLU A 339 -1.82 15.54 17.99
C GLU A 339 -1.41 14.43 17.01
N ALA A 340 -0.11 14.29 16.71
CA ALA A 340 0.40 13.21 15.87
C ALA A 340 0.15 11.84 16.51
N SER A 341 0.40 11.70 17.81
CA SER A 341 0.18 10.48 18.58
C SER A 341 -1.31 10.10 18.59
N LEU A 342 -2.18 11.07 18.88
CA LEU A 342 -3.64 10.85 18.89
C LEU A 342 -4.18 10.52 17.50
N GLN A 343 -3.70 11.19 16.47
CA GLN A 343 -4.13 10.91 15.11
C GLN A 343 -3.68 9.52 14.66
N PHE A 344 -2.46 9.11 15.01
CA PHE A 344 -1.97 7.74 14.76
C PHE A 344 -2.85 6.70 15.49
N LEU A 345 -3.12 6.89 16.79
CA LEU A 345 -3.99 6.01 17.55
C LEU A 345 -5.40 5.93 16.94
N LYS A 346 -5.98 7.07 16.51
CA LYS A 346 -7.26 7.10 15.81
C LYS A 346 -7.25 6.35 14.48
N MET A 347 -6.14 6.36 13.75
CA MET A 347 -5.98 5.60 12.50
C MET A 347 -5.78 4.10 12.75
N ALA A 348 -5.20 3.73 13.90
CA ALA A 348 -5.03 2.35 14.36
C ALA A 348 -6.21 1.81 15.19
N HIS A 349 -7.29 2.59 15.34
CA HIS A 349 -8.46 2.26 16.17
C HIS A 349 -8.14 2.05 17.67
N PHE A 350 -7.14 2.77 18.20
CA PHE A 350 -6.67 2.60 19.58
C PHE A 350 -6.38 1.11 19.86
N ASP A 351 -6.89 0.55 20.96
CA ASP A 351 -6.75 -0.87 21.31
C ASP A 351 -8.01 -1.72 20.96
N GLU A 352 -8.90 -1.22 20.09
CA GLU A 352 -10.18 -1.86 19.76
C GLU A 352 -10.04 -3.06 18.80
N GLY A 353 -10.72 -4.17 19.09
CA GLY A 353 -10.92 -5.27 18.14
C GLY A 353 -9.74 -6.23 18.00
N GLY A 354 -8.76 -6.14 18.89
CA GLY A 354 -7.55 -6.94 18.90
C GLY A 354 -6.74 -6.92 17.59
N ARG A 355 -6.64 -5.74 16.97
CA ARG A 355 -6.10 -5.57 15.62
C ARG A 355 -4.57 -5.61 15.61
N ILE A 356 -4.06 -6.25 14.55
CA ILE A 356 -2.64 -6.20 14.18
C ILE A 356 -2.58 -5.48 12.85
N PHE A 357 -1.56 -4.68 12.60
CA PHE A 357 -1.38 -3.92 11.37
C PHE A 357 -0.06 -4.27 10.71
N THR A 358 -0.07 -4.35 9.38
CA THR A 358 1.15 -4.48 8.58
C THR A 358 1.58 -3.09 8.14
N TYR A 359 2.87 -2.75 8.27
CA TYR A 359 3.36 -1.40 7.97
C TYR A 359 4.63 -1.37 7.11
N VAL A 360 4.83 -0.25 6.42
CA VAL A 360 6.09 0.14 5.76
C VAL A 360 6.38 1.61 6.05
N ILE A 361 7.64 1.93 6.35
CA ILE A 361 8.16 3.31 6.44
C ILE A 361 9.08 3.53 5.23
N THR A 362 8.81 4.55 4.42
CA THR A 362 9.64 4.93 3.28
C THR A 362 10.89 5.70 3.71
N LEU A 363 11.85 5.91 2.81
CA LEU A 363 13.06 6.68 3.10
C LEU A 363 12.81 8.15 3.45
N ASP A 364 11.64 8.69 3.07
CA ASP A 364 11.21 10.04 3.43
C ASP A 364 10.29 10.05 4.66
N GLY A 365 10.13 8.93 5.36
CA GLY A 365 9.34 8.88 6.59
C GLY A 365 7.83 8.77 6.38
N MET A 366 7.34 8.48 5.16
CA MET A 366 5.93 8.11 4.97
C MET A 366 5.70 6.72 5.55
N MET A 367 4.89 6.61 6.59
CA MET A 367 4.43 5.35 7.14
C MET A 367 3.08 4.98 6.52
N ARG A 368 3.01 3.79 5.93
CA ARG A 368 1.80 3.23 5.34
C ARG A 368 1.42 1.94 6.01
N PHE A 369 0.15 1.77 6.36
CA PHE A 369 -0.31 0.58 7.05
C PHE A 369 -1.78 0.25 6.83
N THR A 370 -2.10 -1.04 6.96
CA THR A 370 -3.46 -1.60 6.93
C THR A 370 -3.57 -2.71 7.94
N GLU A 371 -4.79 -3.05 8.37
CA GLU A 371 -5.02 -4.19 9.26
C GLU A 371 -4.55 -5.52 8.63
N THR A 372 -3.89 -6.34 9.44
CA THR A 372 -3.39 -7.66 9.11
C THR A 372 -4.51 -8.69 9.24
N GLY A 373 -4.86 -9.31 8.11
CA GLY A 373 -5.89 -10.36 8.03
C GLY A 373 -5.64 -11.28 6.83
N LYS A 374 -6.32 -12.43 6.80
CA LYS A 374 -6.25 -13.39 5.67
C LYS A 374 -7.10 -12.90 4.50
N GLU A 375 -8.20 -12.22 4.85
CA GLU A 375 -9.14 -11.51 3.99
C GLU A 375 -8.50 -10.36 3.17
N PHE A 376 -7.32 -9.88 3.55
CA PHE A 376 -6.63 -8.75 2.89
C PHE A 376 -5.45 -9.18 1.99
N GLY A 377 -5.27 -10.49 1.80
CA GLY A 377 -4.23 -11.05 0.91
C GLY A 377 -4.65 -10.96 -0.55
N ILE A 378 -4.38 -9.84 -1.22
CA ILE A 378 -4.51 -9.76 -2.68
C ILE A 378 -3.41 -10.66 -3.29
N ASP A 379 -3.85 -11.65 -4.08
CA ASP A 379 -3.14 -12.89 -4.45
C ASP A 379 -1.93 -12.75 -5.42
N LEU A 380 -1.16 -11.64 -5.34
CA LEU A 380 0.04 -11.45 -6.17
C LEU A 380 1.20 -10.72 -5.44
N LEU A 381 0.93 -9.98 -4.37
CA LEU A 381 1.94 -9.20 -3.64
C LEU A 381 2.06 -9.63 -2.19
N SER A 382 3.27 -9.53 -1.64
CA SER A 382 3.39 -9.42 -0.19
C SER A 382 2.76 -8.08 0.25
N LYS A 383 2.11 -8.06 1.41
CA LYS A 383 1.49 -6.84 1.97
C LYS A 383 2.49 -5.66 2.02
N HIS A 384 3.74 -5.93 2.42
CA HIS A 384 4.81 -4.93 2.44
C HIS A 384 5.16 -4.39 1.05
N THR A 385 5.20 -5.25 0.01
CA THR A 385 5.45 -4.78 -1.37
C THR A 385 4.31 -3.90 -1.88
N MET A 386 3.08 -4.22 -1.49
CA MET A 386 1.92 -3.39 -1.82
C MET A 386 2.02 -2.01 -1.14
N HIS A 387 2.35 -1.96 0.15
CA HIS A 387 2.52 -0.68 0.87
C HIS A 387 3.71 0.15 0.38
N SER A 388 4.79 -0.48 -0.05
CA SER A 388 5.97 0.24 -0.53
C SER A 388 5.83 0.78 -1.96
N ASP A 389 4.71 0.54 -2.63
CA ASP A 389 4.56 0.77 -4.08
C ASP A 389 5.72 0.13 -4.88
N VAL A 390 6.12 -1.08 -4.48
CA VAL A 390 7.21 -1.81 -5.13
C VAL A 390 8.55 -1.04 -5.07
N ALA A 391 8.77 -0.21 -4.05
CA ALA A 391 10.04 0.49 -3.86
C ALA A 391 11.18 -0.50 -3.57
N THR A 392 12.32 -0.33 -4.25
CA THR A 392 13.51 -1.17 -4.03
C THR A 392 14.11 -0.96 -2.64
N TYR A 393 14.09 0.28 -2.15
CA TYR A 393 14.62 0.65 -0.84
C TYR A 393 13.53 1.29 0.01
N ILE A 394 13.49 0.90 1.28
CA ILE A 394 12.61 1.46 2.32
C ILE A 394 13.42 1.69 3.60
N ALA A 395 12.80 2.38 4.56
CA ALA A 395 13.42 2.61 5.86
C ALA A 395 13.24 1.41 6.79
N CYS A 396 12.01 0.96 7.00
CA CYS A 396 11.69 -0.22 7.82
C CYS A 396 10.31 -0.78 7.46
N SER A 397 10.02 -2.02 7.84
CA SER A 397 8.71 -2.65 7.64
C SER A 397 8.52 -3.84 8.57
N GLY A 398 7.29 -4.10 8.97
CA GLY A 398 6.96 -5.21 9.85
C GLY A 398 5.46 -5.27 10.13
N GLU A 399 5.12 -5.66 11.36
CA GLU A 399 3.80 -5.58 11.93
C GLU A 399 3.82 -4.76 13.23
N PHE A 400 2.66 -4.25 13.64
CA PHE A 400 2.50 -3.61 14.93
C PHE A 400 1.10 -3.85 15.51
N LEU A 401 0.95 -3.59 16.79
CA LEU A 401 -0.31 -3.60 17.52
C LEU A 401 -0.29 -2.50 18.59
N ILE A 402 -1.48 -2.08 18.99
CA ILE A 402 -1.66 -1.13 20.11
C ILE A 402 -2.12 -1.90 21.33
N ARG A 403 -1.50 -1.59 22.46
CA ARG A 403 -1.84 -2.12 23.78
C ARG A 403 -2.26 -0.96 24.68
N ARG A 404 -3.32 -1.13 25.46
CA ARG A 404 -3.76 -0.14 26.45
C ARG A 404 -3.20 -0.48 27.83
N LEU A 405 -2.77 0.57 28.50
CA LEU A 405 -2.13 0.61 29.82
C LEU A 405 -3.17 1.04 30.87
N ALA A 406 -3.08 0.47 32.08
CA ALA A 406 -3.99 0.83 33.17
C ALA A 406 -3.74 2.27 33.65
N HIS A 407 -2.47 2.68 33.69
CA HIS A 407 -2.05 4.01 34.07
C HIS A 407 -1.46 4.79 32.87
N PRO A 408 -1.50 6.13 32.90
CA PRO A 408 -0.93 6.97 31.84
C PRO A 408 0.58 7.14 32.02
N ASP A 409 1.33 6.04 32.03
CA ASP A 409 2.77 6.02 32.30
C ASP A 409 3.63 6.00 31.01
N ALA A 410 3.00 5.76 29.86
CA ALA A 410 3.67 5.55 28.57
C ALA A 410 4.80 4.51 28.67
N SER A 411 4.58 3.43 29.43
CA SER A 411 5.61 2.43 29.68
C SER A 411 6.27 1.94 28.38
N GLU A 412 7.60 1.85 28.42
CA GLU A 412 8.44 1.32 27.34
C GLU A 412 8.82 -0.15 27.56
N ASP A 413 8.28 -0.78 28.62
CA ASP A 413 8.53 -2.18 28.94
C ASP A 413 7.61 -3.10 28.12
N PRO A 414 8.12 -4.15 27.45
CA PRO A 414 7.28 -5.18 26.84
C PRO A 414 6.37 -5.91 27.86
N ASP A 415 6.74 -5.99 29.14
CA ASP A 415 5.91 -6.56 30.21
C ASP A 415 5.82 -5.57 31.39
N PRO A 416 4.97 -4.53 31.28
CA PRO A 416 4.87 -3.53 32.34
C PRO A 416 4.28 -4.15 33.60
N ASP A 417 4.75 -3.69 34.77
CA ASP A 417 4.26 -4.09 36.11
C ASP A 417 2.83 -3.58 36.42
N GLU A 418 1.97 -3.52 35.41
CA GLU A 418 0.58 -3.10 35.50
C GLU A 418 -0.33 -3.90 34.57
N PRO A 419 -1.65 -3.97 34.88
CA PRO A 419 -2.61 -4.60 34.00
C PRO A 419 -2.64 -3.96 32.62
N THR A 420 -2.59 -4.77 31.56
CA THR A 420 -2.72 -4.30 30.17
C THR A 420 -3.85 -5.02 29.44
N HIS A 421 -4.43 -4.37 28.43
CA HIS A 421 -5.40 -4.97 27.50
C HIS A 421 -4.68 -5.36 26.20
N PRO A 422 -4.81 -6.61 25.68
CA PRO A 422 -5.91 -7.57 25.91
C PRO A 422 -5.80 -8.56 27.08
N ASP A 423 -4.69 -8.61 27.80
CA ASP A 423 -4.46 -9.69 28.80
C ASP A 423 -5.45 -9.62 29.97
N ARG A 424 -5.89 -8.42 30.34
CA ARG A 424 -6.94 -8.15 31.32
C ARG A 424 -7.92 -7.11 30.78
N GLU A 425 -9.19 -7.23 31.17
CA GLU A 425 -10.19 -6.19 30.89
C GLU A 425 -9.90 -4.95 31.75
N LEU A 426 -9.73 -3.80 31.11
CA LEU A 426 -9.49 -2.52 31.77
C LEU A 426 -10.76 -1.65 31.73
N PRO A 427 -11.13 -0.98 32.84
CA PRO A 427 -12.22 0.00 32.83
C PRO A 427 -11.88 1.19 31.93
N ASP A 428 -12.89 2.00 31.58
CA ASP A 428 -12.74 3.25 30.83
C ASP A 428 -12.11 3.07 29.43
N GLY A 429 -12.64 2.14 28.62
CA GLY A 429 -12.31 2.06 27.19
C GLY A 429 -12.88 0.83 26.49
N PRO A 430 -12.47 0.58 25.23
CA PRO A 430 -13.02 -0.50 24.42
C PRO A 430 -12.85 -1.87 25.10
N PRO A 431 -13.83 -2.79 24.94
CA PRO A 431 -15.00 -2.70 24.07
C PRO A 431 -16.23 -1.98 24.66
N ASN A 432 -16.22 -1.63 25.96
CA ASN A 432 -17.44 -1.17 26.66
C ASN A 432 -17.64 0.35 26.60
N ASP A 433 -16.55 1.13 26.62
CA ASP A 433 -16.58 2.59 26.64
C ASP A 433 -15.74 3.20 25.51
N SER A 434 -15.83 4.52 25.35
CA SER A 434 -14.99 5.24 24.38
C SER A 434 -13.50 5.19 24.78
N PRO A 435 -12.57 5.09 23.81
CA PRO A 435 -11.14 5.03 24.09
C PRO A 435 -10.64 6.30 24.80
N PRO A 436 -9.80 6.17 25.83
CA PRO A 436 -9.09 7.29 26.42
C PRO A 436 -8.35 8.12 25.37
N LEU A 437 -8.41 9.43 25.50
CA LEU A 437 -7.76 10.36 24.57
C LEU A 437 -6.38 10.84 25.07
N ASP A 438 -5.78 10.13 26.03
CA ASP A 438 -4.43 10.41 26.52
C ASP A 438 -3.47 9.38 25.90
N PRO A 439 -2.51 9.79 25.04
CA PRO A 439 -1.57 8.86 24.41
C PRO A 439 -0.75 8.04 25.39
N ARG A 440 -0.54 8.54 26.61
CA ARG A 440 0.25 7.87 27.65
C ARG A 440 -0.40 6.62 28.21
N ARG A 441 -1.70 6.44 27.94
CA ARG A 441 -2.43 5.20 28.25
C ARG A 441 -2.25 4.12 27.21
N TYR A 442 -1.38 4.33 26.22
CA TYR A 442 -1.19 3.41 25.12
C TYR A 442 0.28 3.11 24.91
N GLN A 443 0.50 1.92 24.37
CA GLN A 443 1.79 1.46 23.93
C GLN A 443 1.68 0.92 22.49
N LEU A 444 2.60 1.34 21.64
CA LEU A 444 2.84 0.79 20.32
C LEU A 444 3.89 -0.31 20.41
N ILE A 445 3.45 -1.56 20.24
CA ILE A 445 4.36 -2.70 20.08
C ILE A 445 4.57 -2.92 18.58
N ILE A 446 5.79 -2.71 18.11
CA ILE A 446 6.16 -2.73 16.69
C ILE A 446 7.36 -3.64 16.45
N ASP A 447 7.32 -4.41 15.37
CA ASP A 447 8.37 -5.38 15.03
C ASP A 447 8.98 -5.17 13.65
N ASN A 448 9.94 -6.03 13.30
CA ASN A 448 10.59 -6.13 12.00
C ASN A 448 10.12 -7.34 11.17
N ASP A 449 8.92 -7.88 11.40
CA ASP A 449 8.40 -9.06 10.71
C ASP A 449 8.00 -8.75 9.25
N SER A 450 9.01 -8.71 8.39
CA SER A 450 8.81 -8.59 6.94
C SER A 450 9.60 -9.64 6.18
N GLY A 451 8.91 -10.61 5.58
CA GLY A 451 9.54 -11.58 4.68
C GLY A 451 10.18 -10.95 3.43
N THR A 452 9.77 -9.71 3.11
CA THR A 452 10.05 -8.97 1.88
C THR A 452 11.29 -8.10 1.97
N TYR A 453 11.47 -7.39 3.08
CA TYR A 453 12.61 -6.51 3.31
C TYR A 453 13.51 -6.99 4.45
N ARG A 454 13.01 -7.83 5.35
CA ARG A 454 13.74 -8.45 6.48
C ARG A 454 14.66 -7.46 7.22
N PRO A 455 14.11 -6.38 7.83
CA PRO A 455 14.94 -5.47 8.59
C PRO A 455 15.72 -6.18 9.68
N ASP A 456 16.96 -5.76 9.93
CA ASP A 456 17.85 -6.44 10.88
C ASP A 456 17.52 -6.05 12.34
N LYS A 457 17.77 -6.97 13.29
CA LYS A 457 17.55 -6.70 14.72
C LYS A 457 18.32 -5.46 15.21
N SER A 458 19.48 -5.18 14.65
CA SER A 458 20.34 -4.06 15.04
C SER A 458 19.74 -2.68 14.79
N VAL A 459 18.69 -2.56 13.95
CA VAL A 459 18.06 -1.28 13.62
C VAL A 459 16.88 -0.92 14.52
N LEU A 460 16.40 -1.86 15.36
CA LEU A 460 15.25 -1.65 16.23
C LEU A 460 15.42 -0.45 17.20
N PRO A 461 16.59 -0.23 17.82
CA PRO A 461 16.77 0.96 18.67
C PRO A 461 16.66 2.29 17.90
N ASP A 462 17.13 2.32 16.65
CA ASP A 462 17.00 3.49 15.77
C ASP A 462 15.54 3.73 15.36
N LEU A 463 14.78 2.65 15.12
CA LEU A 463 13.34 2.70 14.87
C LEU A 463 12.58 3.23 16.10
N LYS A 464 12.88 2.72 17.29
CA LYS A 464 12.28 3.16 18.56
C LYS A 464 12.46 4.66 18.74
N SER A 465 13.71 5.14 18.70
CA SER A 465 14.05 6.56 18.87
C SER A 465 13.36 7.45 17.84
N PHE A 466 13.24 6.99 16.59
CA PHE A 466 12.57 7.73 15.52
C PHE A 466 11.06 7.87 15.75
N LEU A 467 10.41 6.81 16.24
CA LEU A 467 8.97 6.82 16.51
C LEU A 467 8.64 7.58 17.80
N GLU A 468 9.43 7.47 18.86
CA GLU A 468 9.27 8.25 20.09
C GLU A 468 9.28 9.76 19.84
N ARG A 469 10.22 10.21 18.98
CA ARG A 469 10.28 11.61 18.57
C ARG A 469 9.01 12.03 17.82
N ASN A 470 8.48 11.17 16.95
CA ASN A 470 7.35 11.48 16.09
C ASN A 470 5.99 11.34 16.80
N PHE A 471 5.91 10.52 17.83
CA PHE A 471 4.71 10.25 18.62
C PHE A 471 4.94 10.54 20.12
N PRO A 472 5.12 11.82 20.51
CA PRO A 472 5.26 12.20 21.91
C PRO A 472 4.12 11.65 22.79
N GLY A 473 4.49 11.11 23.94
CA GLY A 473 3.55 10.60 24.94
C GLY A 473 3.04 9.18 24.68
N LEU A 474 3.32 8.56 23.53
CA LEU A 474 3.00 7.16 23.27
C LEU A 474 4.18 6.26 23.71
N GLY A 475 3.93 5.20 24.47
CA GLY A 475 4.97 4.24 24.82
C GLY A 475 5.39 3.44 23.59
N ILE A 476 6.69 3.42 23.24
CA ILE A 476 7.18 2.71 22.04
C ILE A 476 8.01 1.50 22.43
N VAL A 477 7.57 0.31 22.00
CA VAL A 477 8.27 -0.95 22.23
C VAL A 477 8.59 -1.61 20.90
N THR A 478 9.89 -1.72 20.62
CA THR A 478 10.38 -2.43 19.43
C THR A 478 10.82 -3.84 19.79
N MET A 479 10.24 -4.85 19.15
CA MET A 479 10.58 -6.26 19.37
C MET A 479 11.09 -6.91 18.09
N HIS A 480 11.92 -7.95 18.22
CA HIS A 480 12.34 -8.74 17.07
C HIS A 480 11.28 -9.79 16.73
N CYS A 481 11.09 -10.08 15.44
CA CYS A 481 10.09 -11.03 14.97
C CYS A 481 10.28 -12.48 15.49
N GLU A 482 11.48 -12.82 15.96
CA GLU A 482 11.82 -14.13 16.54
C GLU A 482 11.74 -14.16 18.08
N ASP A 483 11.34 -13.05 18.74
CA ASP A 483 11.21 -13.04 20.19
C ASP A 483 9.93 -13.81 20.63
N ASP A 484 10.07 -14.76 21.56
CA ASP A 484 8.97 -15.65 21.99
C ASP A 484 7.84 -14.87 22.69
N GLU A 485 8.16 -13.83 23.45
CA GLU A 485 7.20 -12.95 24.12
C GLU A 485 6.28 -12.24 23.10
N LEU A 486 6.85 -11.74 22.00
CA LEU A 486 6.07 -11.12 20.93
C LEU A 486 5.07 -12.12 20.31
N SER A 487 5.46 -13.38 20.20
CA SER A 487 4.59 -14.43 19.66
C SER A 487 3.37 -14.68 20.54
N GLU A 488 3.56 -14.68 21.87
CA GLU A 488 2.45 -14.79 22.83
C GLU A 488 1.57 -13.54 22.84
N ILE A 489 2.14 -12.32 22.81
CA ILE A 489 1.38 -11.07 22.72
C ILE A 489 0.50 -11.05 21.44
N LYS A 490 1.08 -11.40 20.29
CA LYS A 490 0.32 -11.49 19.02
C LYS A 490 -0.76 -12.56 19.07
N LYS A 491 -0.56 -13.65 19.83
CA LYS A 491 -1.55 -14.72 19.98
C LYS A 491 -2.71 -14.27 20.86
N ALA A 492 -2.44 -13.60 21.99
CA ALA A 492 -3.47 -12.98 22.82
C ALA A 492 -4.34 -12.00 22.01
N GLN A 493 -3.72 -11.13 21.21
CA GLN A 493 -4.45 -10.22 20.31
C GLN A 493 -5.35 -10.95 19.31
N ARG A 494 -4.86 -12.01 18.67
CA ARG A 494 -5.68 -12.81 17.73
C ARG A 494 -6.84 -13.52 18.42
N ASP A 495 -6.69 -13.93 19.68
CA ASP A 495 -7.76 -14.60 20.41
C ASP A 495 -8.85 -13.61 20.86
N VAL A 496 -8.48 -12.37 21.21
CA VAL A 496 -9.45 -11.27 21.39
C VAL A 496 -10.14 -10.94 20.08
N LYS A 497 -9.41 -10.79 18.97
CA LYS A 497 -10.01 -10.58 17.65
C LYS A 497 -11.04 -11.66 17.29
N LYS A 498 -10.83 -12.92 17.68
CA LYS A 498 -11.83 -14.00 17.47
C LYS A 498 -13.03 -13.89 18.42
N ARG A 499 -12.81 -13.48 19.68
CA ARG A 499 -13.85 -13.33 20.70
C ARG A 499 -14.77 -12.16 20.40
N GLU A 500 -14.19 -11.03 20.05
CA GLU A 500 -14.90 -9.80 19.68
C GLU A 500 -15.41 -9.84 18.24
N GLY A 501 -14.72 -10.58 17.35
CA GLY A 501 -15.03 -10.72 15.93
C GLY A 501 -15.98 -11.87 15.55
N GLY A 502 -16.96 -12.20 16.39
CA GLY A 502 -18.11 -13.05 15.98
C GLY A 502 -18.83 -12.48 14.74
N PRO A 503 -19.85 -13.17 14.15
CA PRO A 503 -20.41 -12.85 12.81
C PRO A 503 -20.98 -11.43 12.64
N GLN A 504 -20.93 -10.60 13.68
CA GLN A 504 -21.10 -9.16 13.69
C GLN A 504 -19.74 -8.42 13.78
N ILE A 505 -18.97 -8.38 12.70
CA ILE A 505 -17.93 -7.35 12.57
C ILE A 505 -18.67 -6.01 12.38
N ARG A 506 -18.88 -5.31 13.49
CA ARG A 506 -19.36 -3.93 13.55
C ARG A 506 -18.21 -3.03 13.09
N MET A 507 -18.09 -2.84 11.78
CA MET A 507 -17.30 -1.73 11.24
C MET A 507 -18.02 -0.44 11.65
N VAL A 508 -17.60 0.16 12.76
CA VAL A 508 -18.15 1.41 13.25
C VAL A 508 -17.77 2.51 12.24
N LEU A 509 -18.76 2.98 11.50
CA LEU A 509 -18.73 4.31 10.88
C LEU A 509 -18.55 5.34 12.00
N ASN A 510 -17.32 5.70 12.34
CA ASN A 510 -17.06 6.97 13.00
C ASN A 510 -17.05 8.07 11.93
N ARG A 511 -18.20 8.26 11.26
CA ARG A 511 -18.44 9.43 10.42
C ARG A 511 -18.81 10.58 11.35
N SER A 512 -17.97 11.62 11.40
CA SER A 512 -18.38 12.90 12.00
C SER A 512 -19.65 13.39 11.29
N PRO A 513 -20.68 13.87 12.02
CA PRO A 513 -21.99 14.23 11.46
C PRO A 513 -22.00 15.47 10.54
N SER A 514 -20.84 16.00 10.14
CA SER A 514 -20.71 17.27 9.41
C SER A 514 -20.50 17.12 7.90
N ALA A 515 -20.39 15.89 7.38
CA ALA A 515 -20.14 15.63 5.95
C ALA A 515 -21.36 15.02 5.26
N SER A 516 -22.50 15.73 5.28
CA SER A 516 -23.70 15.34 4.54
C SER A 516 -23.78 16.10 3.22
N SER A 517 -23.41 15.46 2.11
CA SER A 517 -23.93 15.72 0.75
C SER A 517 -23.40 14.63 -0.19
N PHE A 518 -24.07 13.48 -0.22
CA PHE A 518 -23.94 12.57 -1.36
C PHE A 518 -24.52 13.29 -2.58
N SER A 519 -23.70 13.53 -3.61
CA SER A 519 -24.13 14.11 -4.87
C SER A 519 -24.73 12.99 -5.73
N SER A 520 -25.97 13.18 -6.22
CA SER A 520 -26.72 12.17 -7.00
C SER A 520 -26.04 11.72 -8.30
N ASP A 521 -24.95 12.37 -8.71
CA ASP A 521 -24.18 11.99 -9.90
C ASP A 521 -23.38 10.69 -9.69
N ASP A 522 -22.99 10.36 -8.46
CA ASP A 522 -22.19 9.16 -8.14
C ASP A 522 -23.04 7.87 -8.26
N GLU A 523 -24.35 7.99 -8.05
CA GLU A 523 -25.34 6.91 -8.20
C GLU A 523 -25.46 6.46 -9.67
N SER A 524 -25.45 7.42 -10.60
CA SER A 524 -25.60 7.16 -12.04
C SER A 524 -24.38 6.48 -12.66
N ARG A 525 -23.17 6.77 -12.15
CA ARG A 525 -21.91 6.15 -12.62
C ARG A 525 -21.77 4.70 -12.18
N LEU A 526 -22.41 4.33 -11.07
CA LEU A 526 -22.53 2.95 -10.60
C LEU A 526 -23.63 2.17 -11.35
N GLY A 527 -24.60 2.85 -11.95
CA GLY A 527 -25.65 2.28 -12.81
C GLY A 527 -25.10 1.68 -14.12
N ASP A 528 -24.21 2.40 -14.80
CA ASP A 528 -23.66 2.01 -16.11
C ASP A 528 -22.76 0.75 -16.08
N LEU A 529 -22.36 0.29 -14.89
CA LEU A 529 -21.57 -0.94 -14.69
C LEU A 529 -22.44 -2.21 -14.53
N GLU A 530 -23.77 -2.07 -14.49
CA GLU A 530 -24.70 -3.15 -14.15
C GLU A 530 -25.39 -3.78 -15.37
N GLN A 531 -25.17 -3.25 -16.57
CA GLN A 531 -25.67 -3.86 -17.81
C GLN A 531 -24.66 -4.83 -18.42
N SER A 532 -24.59 -6.03 -17.87
CA SER A 532 -24.10 -7.21 -18.59
C SER A 532 -25.01 -8.40 -18.27
N PRO A 533 -25.49 -9.18 -19.28
CA PRO A 533 -26.52 -10.18 -19.05
C PRO A 533 -25.99 -11.38 -18.27
N ASP A 534 -26.85 -11.90 -17.39
CA ASP A 534 -26.66 -13.11 -16.58
C ASP A 534 -26.26 -14.33 -17.43
N ASP A 535 -25.20 -15.02 -17.01
CA ASP A 535 -24.96 -16.43 -17.32
C ASP A 535 -24.09 -17.07 -16.23
N ASP A 536 -24.65 -18.07 -15.56
CA ASP A 536 -24.08 -18.82 -14.44
C ASP A 536 -22.88 -19.68 -14.86
N ALA A 537 -21.66 -19.16 -14.67
CA ALA A 537 -20.41 -19.86 -14.39
C ALA A 537 -19.28 -18.82 -14.21
N PRO A 538 -18.20 -19.09 -13.45
CA PRO A 538 -17.08 -18.16 -13.34
C PRO A 538 -16.31 -18.13 -14.68
N VAL A 539 -16.79 -17.32 -15.63
CA VAL A 539 -16.12 -17.13 -16.91
C VAL A 539 -14.95 -16.16 -16.68
N MET A 540 -13.77 -16.73 -16.42
CA MET A 540 -12.51 -15.99 -16.48
C MET A 540 -12.43 -15.24 -17.82
N SER A 541 -12.12 -13.95 -17.76
CA SER A 541 -12.01 -13.07 -18.93
C SER A 541 -10.99 -13.65 -19.93
N LYS A 542 -11.20 -13.44 -21.24
CA LYS A 542 -10.23 -13.84 -22.28
C LYS A 542 -8.82 -13.32 -21.98
N LYS A 543 -8.71 -12.17 -21.29
CA LYS A 543 -7.43 -11.59 -20.85
C LYS A 543 -6.81 -12.35 -19.67
N GLU A 544 -7.62 -12.85 -18.74
CA GLU A 544 -7.18 -13.66 -17.59
C GLU A 544 -6.76 -15.07 -18.03
N ARG A 545 -7.47 -15.68 -18.99
CA ARG A 545 -7.05 -16.97 -19.57
C ARG A 545 -5.70 -16.88 -20.29
N VAL A 546 -5.47 -15.76 -21.00
CA VAL A 546 -4.16 -15.48 -21.61
C VAL A 546 -3.10 -15.22 -20.53
N PHE A 547 -3.47 -14.61 -19.41
CA PHE A 547 -2.58 -14.34 -18.27
C PHE A 547 -2.15 -15.62 -17.54
N ASP A 548 -3.08 -16.56 -17.30
CA ASP A 548 -2.84 -17.86 -16.68
C ASP A 548 -1.93 -18.75 -17.55
N VAL A 549 -2.16 -18.73 -18.87
CA VAL A 549 -1.32 -19.45 -19.84
C VAL A 549 0.09 -18.85 -19.91
N ILE A 550 0.24 -17.55 -19.64
CA ILE A 550 1.56 -16.88 -19.57
C ILE A 550 2.28 -17.18 -18.26
N GLN A 551 1.55 -17.36 -17.15
CA GLN A 551 2.12 -17.72 -15.84
C GLN A 551 2.60 -19.17 -15.77
N ASP A 552 1.89 -20.13 -16.38
CA ASP A 552 2.30 -21.53 -16.37
C ASP A 552 2.03 -22.25 -17.72
N PRO A 553 3.05 -22.42 -18.60
CA PRO A 553 2.88 -23.07 -19.89
C PRO A 553 2.51 -24.56 -19.81
N LYS A 554 2.52 -25.17 -18.63
CA LYS A 554 2.03 -26.55 -18.41
C LYS A 554 0.50 -26.63 -18.35
N ARG A 555 -0.20 -25.54 -18.02
CA ARG A 555 -1.67 -25.47 -18.02
C ARG A 555 -2.27 -25.37 -19.42
N VAL A 556 -1.44 -25.16 -20.44
CA VAL A 556 -1.85 -25.22 -21.86
C VAL A 556 -2.58 -26.53 -22.18
N LYS A 557 -2.18 -27.66 -21.57
CA LYS A 557 -2.87 -28.95 -21.75
C LYS A 557 -4.25 -29.01 -21.11
N GLU A 558 -4.49 -28.33 -19.99
CA GLU A 558 -5.81 -28.27 -19.34
C GLU A 558 -6.81 -27.48 -20.19
N TYR A 559 -6.39 -26.34 -20.76
CA TYR A 559 -7.26 -25.51 -21.60
C TYR A 559 -7.50 -26.09 -23.00
N ILE A 560 -6.52 -26.82 -23.56
CA ILE A 560 -6.71 -27.53 -24.84
C ILE A 560 -7.56 -28.79 -24.66
N GLY A 561 -7.50 -29.45 -23.49
CA GLY A 561 -8.32 -30.63 -23.17
C GLY A 561 -9.82 -30.33 -23.06
N ASN A 562 -10.18 -29.17 -22.51
CA ASN A 562 -11.58 -28.77 -22.36
C ASN A 562 -12.28 -28.40 -23.68
N THR A 563 -11.54 -28.01 -24.72
CA THR A 563 -12.12 -27.71 -26.04
C THR A 563 -12.42 -28.95 -26.87
N LEU A 564 -11.86 -30.11 -26.51
CA LEU A 564 -12.02 -31.39 -27.23
C LEU A 564 -13.11 -32.30 -26.64
N HIS A 565 -13.67 -31.97 -25.47
CA HIS A 565 -14.67 -32.80 -24.78
C HIS A 565 -16.14 -32.27 -24.87
N HIS A 566 -16.41 -31.28 -25.72
CA HIS A 566 -17.77 -30.74 -25.94
C HIS A 566 -18.30 -30.88 -27.38
N GLY A 567 -17.74 -31.79 -28.17
CA GLY A 567 -18.25 -32.13 -29.50
C GLY A 567 -18.42 -33.64 -29.65
N GLY A 568 -19.52 -34.19 -29.14
CA GLY A 568 -19.73 -35.64 -29.20
C GLY A 568 -21.16 -36.09 -28.95
N GLY A 569 -22.01 -35.95 -29.97
CA GLY A 569 -23.09 -36.90 -30.25
C GLY A 569 -24.51 -36.46 -29.87
N GLU A 570 -25.30 -36.14 -30.89
CA GLU A 570 -26.61 -36.76 -31.07
C GLU A 570 -26.97 -36.76 -32.56
N GLY A 571 -27.07 -37.95 -33.13
CA GLY A 571 -27.56 -38.20 -34.47
C GLY A 571 -28.98 -38.77 -34.40
N SER A 572 -29.90 -38.20 -35.17
CA SER A 572 -31.16 -38.83 -35.54
C SER A 572 -31.49 -38.54 -37.01
N LYS A 573 -31.98 -39.60 -37.66
CA LYS A 573 -32.07 -39.90 -39.10
C LYS A 573 -32.91 -38.94 -39.96
N PRO A 574 -32.71 -38.97 -41.30
CA PRO A 574 -33.56 -38.29 -42.27
C PRO A 574 -34.79 -39.14 -42.64
N ALA A 575 -35.90 -38.48 -42.97
CA ALA A 575 -36.97 -39.05 -43.78
C ALA A 575 -37.15 -38.17 -45.03
N GLY A 576 -36.92 -38.75 -46.21
CA GLY A 576 -37.46 -38.24 -47.47
C GLY A 576 -38.99 -38.21 -47.39
N GLY A 577 -39.71 -37.37 -48.11
CA GLY A 577 -39.51 -36.99 -49.50
C GLY A 577 -40.82 -37.31 -50.21
N SER A 578 -41.62 -36.28 -50.47
CA SER A 578 -42.61 -36.08 -51.54
C SER A 578 -43.31 -34.77 -51.26
#